data_AF-G4R949-F1
#
_entry.id   AF-G4R949-F1
#
_cell.length_a   1.000
_cell.length_b   1.000
_cell.length_c   1.000
_cell.angle_alpha   90.00
_cell.angle_beta   90.00
_cell.angle_gamma   90.00
#
_symmetry.space_group_name_H-M   'P 1'
#
loop_
_entity.id
_entity.type
_entity.pdbx_description
1 polymer ?
#
loop_
_entity_poly.entity_id
_entity_poly.type
_entity_poly.pdbx_seq_one_letter_code
_entity_poly.pdbx_strand_id
1 'polypeptide(L)'
;MTDPQTNFDKDEPLSPEAEAVMAKARRRAGLSMLVMMVGFMAVVLAVVYRLATMGNDVTDRYALQLIALPEGAQVISAQVQDGLVTVTYGAQSGQAIRIFDGETGEMVREISVVVE
;
A
#
# COMPACT_ATOMS: atom_id res chain seq x y z
N MET A 1 38.36 -28.36 -39.15
CA MET A 1 37.56 -27.97 -37.97
C MET A 1 38.50 -27.21 -37.07
N THR A 2 38.44 -25.88 -37.10
CA THR A 2 39.31 -25.00 -36.30
C THR A 2 38.40 -24.31 -35.28
N ASP A 3 38.51 -24.71 -34.02
CA ASP A 3 37.93 -23.96 -32.91
C ASP A 3 38.94 -22.89 -32.48
N PRO A 4 38.59 -21.60 -32.44
CA PRO A 4 39.39 -20.60 -31.75
C PRO A 4 39.04 -20.70 -30.27
N GLN A 5 39.86 -21.40 -29.48
CA GLN A 5 39.83 -21.25 -28.04
C GLN A 5 40.34 -19.84 -27.71
N THR A 6 39.41 -18.91 -27.50
CA THR A 6 39.69 -17.64 -26.82
C THR A 6 39.93 -17.93 -25.34
N ASN A 7 41.16 -18.34 -25.01
CA ASN A 7 41.60 -18.45 -23.64
C ASN A 7 41.93 -17.04 -23.15
N PHE A 8 40.98 -16.40 -22.48
CA PHE A 8 41.26 -15.20 -21.70
C PHE A 8 41.95 -15.65 -20.43
N ASP A 9 43.28 -15.74 -20.48
CA ASP A 9 44.10 -15.99 -19.30
C ASP A 9 43.83 -14.88 -18.27
N LYS A 10 43.19 -15.26 -17.16
CA LYS A 10 42.75 -14.36 -16.08
C LYS A 10 43.88 -13.92 -15.15
N ASP A 11 45.12 -14.33 -15.45
CA ASP A 11 46.28 -14.23 -14.57
C ASP A 11 47.41 -13.35 -15.15
N GLU A 12 47.15 -12.58 -16.20
CA GLU A 12 48.10 -11.56 -16.65
C GLU A 12 48.02 -10.34 -15.71
N PRO A 13 49.11 -9.97 -15.01
CA PRO A 13 49.09 -8.86 -14.06
C PRO A 13 48.68 -7.58 -14.80
N LEU A 14 47.65 -6.91 -14.27
CA LEU A 14 47.14 -5.68 -14.83
C LEU A 14 48.28 -4.68 -15.00
N SER A 15 48.37 -4.04 -16.17
CA SER A 15 49.34 -2.96 -16.34
C SER A 15 49.08 -1.90 -15.26
N PRO A 16 50.11 -1.20 -14.74
CA PRO A 16 49.95 -0.20 -13.69
C PRO A 16 48.92 0.89 -14.05
N GLU A 17 48.77 1.17 -15.34
CA GLU A 17 47.77 2.08 -15.88
C GLU A 17 46.34 1.51 -15.78
N ALA A 18 46.15 0.22 -16.05
CA ALA A 18 44.86 -0.46 -15.91
C ALA A 18 44.41 -0.55 -14.44
N GLU A 19 45.33 -0.80 -13.51
CA GLU A 19 45.01 -0.83 -12.07
C GLU A 19 44.53 0.54 -11.56
N ALA A 20 45.19 1.62 -11.95
CA ALA A 20 44.81 2.98 -11.57
C ALA A 20 43.41 3.35 -12.11
N VAL A 21 43.08 2.93 -13.33
CA VAL A 21 41.76 3.12 -13.93
C VAL A 21 40.70 2.29 -13.19
N MET A 22 40.98 1.03 -12.86
CA MET A 22 40.07 0.18 -12.09
C MET A 22 39.81 0.73 -10.68
N ALA A 23 40.84 1.26 -10.00
CA ALA A 23 40.69 1.88 -8.69
C ALA A 23 39.75 3.10 -8.74
N LYS A 24 39.91 3.95 -9.77
CA LYS A 24 39.03 5.10 -10.01
C LYS A 24 37.60 4.69 -10.37
N ALA A 25 37.45 3.63 -11.17
CA ALA A 25 36.15 3.08 -11.54
C ALA A 25 35.43 2.48 -10.33
N ARG A 26 36.11 1.69 -9.49
CA ARG A 26 35.56 1.11 -8.25
C ARG A 26 35.07 2.20 -7.29
N ARG A 27 35.83 3.29 -7.13
CA ARG A 27 35.42 4.41 -6.29
C ARG A 27 34.12 5.07 -6.77
N ARG A 28 33.96 5.25 -8.08
CA ARG A 28 32.74 5.82 -8.67
C ARG A 28 31.56 4.84 -8.64
N ALA A 29 31.81 3.57 -8.88
CA ALA A 29 30.82 2.51 -8.77
C ALA A 29 30.29 2.39 -7.33
N GLY A 30 31.18 2.46 -6.34
CA GLY A 30 30.80 2.47 -4.92
C GLY A 30 29.93 3.68 -4.56
N LEU A 31 30.25 4.87 -5.08
CA LEU A 31 29.42 6.05 -4.87
C LEU A 31 28.01 5.88 -5.48
N SER A 32 27.94 5.38 -6.71
CA SER A 32 26.65 5.09 -7.38
C SER A 32 25.83 4.05 -6.61
N MET A 33 26.45 2.98 -6.16
CA MET A 33 25.82 1.92 -5.37
C MET A 33 25.29 2.45 -4.04
N LEU A 34 26.03 3.35 -3.38
CA LEU A 34 25.60 3.97 -2.14
C LEU A 34 24.37 4.84 -2.36
N VAL A 35 24.35 5.67 -3.41
CA VAL A 35 23.18 6.49 -3.75
C VAL A 35 21.97 5.62 -4.07
N MET A 36 22.15 4.54 -4.83
CA MET A 36 21.08 3.58 -5.11
C MET A 36 20.55 2.94 -3.82
N MET A 37 21.44 2.51 -2.93
CA MET A 37 21.06 1.89 -1.66
C MET A 37 20.29 2.86 -0.76
N VAL A 38 20.70 4.12 -0.68
CA VAL A 38 19.99 5.16 0.06
C VAL A 38 18.60 5.39 -0.54
N GLY A 39 18.50 5.49 -1.87
CA GLY A 39 17.20 5.62 -2.55
C GLY A 39 16.27 4.45 -2.27
N PHE A 40 16.78 3.22 -2.36
CA PHE A 40 16.01 2.02 -2.02
C PHE A 40 15.57 2.02 -0.55
N MET A 41 16.48 2.34 0.37
CA MET A 41 16.18 2.42 1.80
C MET A 41 15.09 3.45 2.10
N ALA A 42 15.11 4.60 1.43
CA ALA A 42 14.08 5.62 1.58
C ALA A 42 12.68 5.10 1.20
N VAL A 43 12.58 4.33 0.09
CA VAL A 43 11.31 3.72 -0.32
C VAL A 43 10.84 2.68 0.70
N VAL A 44 11.74 1.81 1.16
CA VAL A 44 11.41 0.79 2.18
C VAL A 44 10.90 1.46 3.46
N LEU A 45 11.60 2.49 3.95
CA LEU A 45 11.20 3.25 5.14
C LEU A 45 9.83 3.91 4.95
N ALA A 46 9.58 4.52 3.78
CA ALA A 46 8.29 5.15 3.49
C ALA A 46 7.14 4.14 3.50
N VAL A 47 7.36 2.94 2.94
CA VAL A 47 6.36 1.86 2.94
C VAL A 47 6.10 1.37 4.37
N VAL A 48 7.14 1.09 5.15
CA VAL A 48 7.00 0.66 6.55
C VAL A 48 6.29 1.72 7.39
N TYR A 49 6.68 2.99 7.25
CA TYR A 49 6.02 4.10 7.93
C TYR A 49 4.54 4.20 7.56
N ARG A 50 4.22 4.09 6.26
CA ARG A 50 2.83 4.12 5.78
C ARG A 50 2.02 2.98 6.38
N LEU A 51 2.55 1.75 6.38
CA LEU A 51 1.86 0.58 6.93
C LEU A 51 1.67 0.70 8.44
N ALA A 52 2.69 1.16 9.17
CA ALA A 52 2.61 1.37 10.61
C ALA A 52 1.61 2.46 10.99
N THR A 53 1.51 3.53 10.21
CA THR A 53 0.58 4.64 10.46
C THR A 53 -0.85 4.30 10.04
N MET A 54 -1.03 3.42 9.05
CA MET A 54 -2.36 3.04 8.54
C MET A 54 -3.19 2.23 9.55
N GLY A 55 -2.56 1.47 10.46
CA GLY A 55 -3.25 0.64 11.44
C GLY A 55 -3.93 1.40 12.58
N ASN A 56 -3.31 2.49 13.06
CA ASN A 56 -3.84 3.26 14.20
C ASN A 56 -5.13 4.01 13.85
N ASP A 57 -5.26 4.39 12.59
CA ASP A 57 -6.33 5.22 12.09
C ASP A 57 -7.62 4.40 11.85
N VAL A 58 -7.52 3.09 11.63
CA VAL A 58 -8.69 2.23 11.36
C VAL A 58 -9.38 1.79 12.65
N THR A 59 -8.64 1.52 13.73
CA THR A 59 -9.25 1.09 15.01
C THR A 59 -9.99 2.23 15.71
N ASP A 60 -9.46 3.46 15.66
CA ASP A 60 -10.14 4.62 16.25
C ASP A 60 -11.33 5.09 15.39
N ARG A 61 -11.26 4.98 14.05
CA ARG A 61 -12.34 5.42 13.15
C ARG A 61 -13.56 4.49 13.12
N TYR A 62 -13.51 3.31 13.74
CA TYR A 62 -14.61 2.33 13.75
C TYR A 62 -14.86 1.77 15.15
N ALA A 63 -15.01 2.66 16.14
CA ALA A 63 -15.34 2.31 17.53
C ALA A 63 -16.83 1.96 17.77
N LEU A 64 -17.65 2.10 16.73
CA LEU A 64 -19.04 1.67 16.65
C LEU A 64 -19.33 0.26 17.23
N GLN A 65 -20.04 0.20 18.35
CA GLN A 65 -20.49 -1.07 18.96
C GLN A 65 -21.89 -1.51 18.48
N LEU A 66 -22.76 -0.58 18.11
CA LEU A 66 -24.16 -0.89 17.78
C LEU A 66 -24.76 0.15 16.81
N ILE A 67 -25.61 -0.31 15.89
CA ILE A 67 -26.31 0.54 14.91
C ILE A 67 -27.80 0.19 14.94
N ALA A 68 -28.66 1.21 15.03
CA ALA A 68 -30.12 1.04 15.03
C ALA A 68 -30.69 1.03 13.60
N LEU A 69 -31.25 -0.11 13.21
CA LEU A 69 -31.99 -0.28 11.96
C LEU A 69 -33.49 -0.36 12.25
N PRO A 70 -34.37 0.01 11.30
CA PRO A 70 -35.82 -0.05 11.52
C PRO A 70 -36.29 -1.50 11.70
N GLU A 71 -37.38 -1.69 12.45
CA GLU A 71 -37.92 -3.03 12.70
C GLU A 71 -38.30 -3.73 11.39
N GLY A 72 -37.93 -5.01 11.28
CA GLY A 72 -38.13 -5.79 10.06
C GLY A 72 -37.17 -5.45 8.92
N ALA A 73 -36.12 -4.65 9.17
CA ALA A 73 -35.08 -4.39 8.17
C ALA A 73 -34.21 -5.64 7.96
N GLN A 74 -34.07 -6.05 6.69
CA GLN A 74 -33.13 -7.06 6.27
C GLN A 74 -31.88 -6.37 5.71
N VAL A 75 -30.72 -6.60 6.33
CA VAL A 75 -29.45 -6.07 5.82
C VAL A 75 -29.08 -6.80 4.54
N ILE A 76 -28.92 -6.04 3.46
CA ILE A 76 -28.53 -6.54 2.13
C ILE A 76 -27.03 -6.40 1.96
N SER A 77 -26.49 -5.24 2.31
CA SER A 77 -25.05 -4.98 2.28
C SER A 77 -24.64 -4.03 3.39
N ALA A 78 -23.43 -4.20 3.90
CA ALA A 78 -22.76 -3.26 4.79
C ALA A 78 -21.36 -3.01 4.23
N GLN A 79 -20.97 -1.75 4.12
CA GLN A 79 -19.67 -1.32 3.62
C GLN A 79 -19.11 -0.27 4.58
N VAL A 80 -17.79 -0.32 4.77
CA VAL A 80 -17.09 0.50 5.74
C VAL A 80 -15.96 1.21 5.01
N GLN A 81 -16.02 2.53 4.93
CA GLN A 81 -15.06 3.33 4.17
C GLN A 81 -14.95 4.74 4.76
N ASP A 82 -13.72 5.26 4.85
CA ASP A 82 -13.42 6.64 5.27
C ASP A 82 -14.05 7.08 6.60
N GLY A 83 -14.15 6.17 7.57
CA GLY A 83 -14.76 6.46 8.88
C GLY A 83 -16.28 6.49 8.84
N LEU A 84 -16.90 6.01 7.76
CA LEU A 84 -18.35 5.88 7.62
C LEU A 84 -18.75 4.43 7.44
N VAL A 85 -19.89 4.07 8.03
CA VAL A 85 -20.52 2.76 7.87
C VAL A 85 -21.79 2.94 7.04
N THR A 86 -21.77 2.43 5.81
CA THR A 86 -22.91 2.46 4.90
C THR A 86 -23.64 1.12 4.96
N VAL A 87 -24.91 1.14 5.33
CA VAL A 87 -25.76 -0.05 5.42
C VAL A 87 -26.91 0.08 4.43
N THR A 88 -26.98 -0.84 3.48
CA THR A 88 -28.14 -1.02 2.63
C THR A 88 -29.05 -2.07 3.24
N TYR A 89 -30.30 -1.70 3.50
CA TYR A 89 -31.31 -2.60 4.03
C TYR A 89 -32.59 -2.54 3.20
N GLY A 90 -33.29 -3.66 3.16
CA GLY A 90 -34.67 -3.73 2.68
C GLY A 90 -35.62 -3.68 3.87
N ALA A 91 -36.67 -2.86 3.79
CA ALA A 91 -37.78 -2.84 4.73
C ALA A 91 -39.10 -3.03 3.97
N GLN A 92 -40.21 -3.16 4.70
CA GLN A 92 -41.55 -3.28 4.10
C GLN A 92 -41.91 -2.07 3.20
N SER A 93 -41.28 -0.92 3.45
CA SER A 93 -41.45 0.32 2.69
C SER A 93 -40.53 0.45 1.46
N GLY A 94 -39.67 -0.53 1.18
CA GLY A 94 -38.71 -0.50 0.07
C GLY A 94 -37.26 -0.63 0.53
N GLN A 95 -36.32 -0.42 -0.39
CA GLN A 95 -34.89 -0.45 -0.09
C GLN A 95 -34.40 0.94 0.31
N ALA A 96 -33.49 1.00 1.30
CA ALA A 96 -32.89 2.24 1.75
C ALA A 96 -31.40 2.04 2.08
N ILE A 97 -30.65 3.12 1.98
CA ILE A 97 -29.24 3.20 2.33
C ILE A 97 -29.12 4.18 3.50
N ARG A 98 -28.60 3.71 4.63
CA ARG A 98 -28.21 4.56 5.76
C ARG A 98 -26.70 4.67 5.86
N ILE A 99 -26.22 5.86 6.16
CA ILE A 99 -24.81 6.16 6.40
C ILE A 99 -24.69 6.56 7.86
N PHE A 100 -23.84 5.85 8.59
CA PHE A 100 -23.53 6.08 9.99
C PHE A 100 -22.11 6.59 10.13
N ASP A 101 -21.88 7.43 11.11
CA ASP A 101 -20.56 7.84 11.55
C ASP A 101 -19.86 6.67 12.27
N GLY A 102 -18.65 6.34 11.84
CA GLY A 102 -17.87 5.17 12.26
C GLY A 102 -17.47 5.15 13.74
N GLU A 103 -17.35 6.34 14.33
CA GLU A 103 -16.87 6.53 15.69
C GLU A 103 -18.03 6.59 16.68
N THR A 104 -19.07 7.36 16.35
CA THR A 104 -20.20 7.67 17.24
C THR A 104 -21.42 6.76 17.02
N GLY A 105 -21.58 6.26 15.80
CA GLY A 105 -22.77 5.55 15.35
C GLY A 105 -24.00 6.39 15.11
N GLU A 106 -23.86 7.71 15.09
CA GLU A 106 -24.94 8.58 14.68
C GLU A 106 -25.27 8.39 13.20
N MET A 107 -26.56 8.42 12.88
CA MET A 107 -27.02 8.39 11.50
C MET A 107 -26.74 9.76 10.86
N VAL A 108 -25.81 9.78 9.92
CA VAL A 108 -25.45 10.98 9.15
C VAL A 108 -26.47 11.24 8.06
N ARG A 109 -26.93 10.18 7.39
CA ARG A 109 -27.82 10.30 6.24
C ARG A 109 -28.63 9.03 5.99
N GLU A 110 -29.85 9.23 5.49
CA GLU A 110 -30.68 8.18 4.91
C GLU A 110 -31.04 8.55 3.46
N ILE A 111 -30.99 7.56 2.56
CA ILE A 111 -31.32 7.68 1.14
C ILE A 111 -32.29 6.55 0.80
N SER A 112 -33.50 6.90 0.40
CA SER A 112 -34.48 5.93 -0.09
C SER A 112 -34.14 5.54 -1.53
N VAL A 113 -34.15 4.25 -1.82
CA VAL A 113 -33.94 3.72 -3.18
C VAL A 113 -35.30 3.48 -3.82
N VAL A 114 -35.56 4.17 -4.94
CA VAL A 114 -36.77 4.01 -5.74
C VAL A 114 -36.37 3.32 -7.05
N VAL A 115 -37.09 2.27 -7.42
CA VAL A 115 -36.92 1.60 -8.72
C VAL A 115 -37.85 2.31 -9.70
N GLU A 116 -37.30 2.86 -10.78
CA GLU A 116 -38.04 3.42 -11.92
C GLU A 116 -38.31 2.34 -12.97
#